data_AF-A0AAQ4CQX1-F1
#
_entry.id   AF-A0AAQ4CQX1-F1
#
_cell.length_a   1.000
_cell.length_b   1.000
_cell.length_c   1.000
_cell.angle_alpha   90.00
_cell.angle_beta   90.00
_cell.angle_gamma   90.00
#
_symmetry.space_group_name_H-M   'P 1'
#
loop_
_entity.id
_entity.type
_entity.pdbx_description
1 polymer ?
#
loop_
_entity_poly.entity_id
_entity_poly.type
_entity_poly.pdbx_seq_one_letter_code
_entity_poly.pdbx_strand_id
1 'polypeptide(L)'
;MLVGEVTEYIKEILKSIAEELGCEIITLEVMPDHIHLFVNCPPRYSPSYLANYFKGKSARLVLKKFPELRKYTNPVRVRLVILCQKELKVCFIMFIVMSISTSAEIYYEEAEEFLSKGDLVQACEKYYKAAEEAIKLLVIENNLKEIINEAEEHGWDSKTLNDAVTELSYKLGDNIIDMWASAVTLFTARKFMDKDLIENYKKDIKTLIEEAKQRFSIKVLK
;
A
#
# COMPACT_ATOMS: atom_id res chain seq x y z
N MET A 1 -4.83 5.76 -10.73
CA MET A 1 -4.16 6.69 -11.67
C MET A 1 -4.56 8.11 -11.32
N LEU A 2 -3.64 8.91 -10.77
CA LEU A 2 -3.83 10.35 -10.53
C LEU A 2 -3.48 11.13 -11.81
N VAL A 3 -4.33 11.07 -12.83
CA VAL A 3 -4.08 11.71 -14.13
C VAL A 3 -5.26 12.61 -14.49
N GLY A 4 -4.97 13.82 -15.00
CA GLY A 4 -5.98 14.79 -15.46
C GLY A 4 -6.74 15.49 -14.32
N GLU A 5 -8.07 15.52 -14.41
CA GLU A 5 -8.97 16.28 -13.52
C GLU A 5 -8.80 15.93 -12.03
N VAL A 6 -8.47 14.67 -11.73
CA VAL A 6 -8.26 14.20 -10.34
C VAL A 6 -7.07 14.93 -9.70
N THR A 7 -6.01 15.18 -10.47
CA THR A 7 -4.78 15.84 -9.98
C THR A 7 -5.02 17.30 -9.67
N GLU A 8 -5.75 18.01 -10.53
CA GLU A 8 -6.13 19.40 -10.30
C GLU A 8 -7.01 19.53 -9.05
N TYR A 9 -8.02 18.65 -8.93
CA TYR A 9 -8.91 18.64 -7.77
C TYR A 9 -8.17 18.33 -6.45
N ILE A 10 -7.21 17.41 -6.49
CA ILE A 10 -6.35 17.12 -5.33
C ILE A 10 -5.54 18.35 -4.93
N LYS A 11 -4.96 19.08 -5.89
CA LYS A 11 -4.19 20.30 -5.59
C LYS A 11 -5.08 21.35 -4.93
N GLU A 12 -6.31 21.54 -5.41
CA GLU A 12 -7.29 22.45 -4.82
C GLU A 12 -7.64 22.05 -3.39
N ILE A 13 -7.94 20.77 -3.15
CA ILE A 13 -8.26 20.28 -1.81
C ILE A 13 -7.09 20.49 -0.85
N LEU A 14 -5.88 20.15 -1.24
CA LEU A 14 -4.71 20.27 -0.36
C LEU A 14 -4.42 21.74 -0.01
N LYS A 15 -4.62 22.66 -0.95
CA LYS A 15 -4.57 24.11 -0.69
C LYS A 15 -5.63 24.54 0.33
N SER A 16 -6.88 24.13 0.14
CA SER A 16 -7.97 24.44 1.06
C SER A 16 -7.73 23.88 2.47
N ILE A 17 -7.21 22.66 2.59
CA ILE A 17 -6.86 22.06 3.89
C ILE A 17 -5.70 22.82 4.55
N ALA A 18 -4.69 23.23 3.78
CA ALA A 18 -3.57 24.00 4.31
C ALA A 18 -4.04 25.36 4.86
N GLU A 19 -4.89 26.08 4.11
CA GLU A 19 -5.49 27.35 4.55
C GLU A 19 -6.29 27.19 5.85
N GLU A 20 -7.11 26.15 5.96
CA GLU A 20 -7.90 25.87 7.17
C GLU A 20 -7.03 25.62 8.41
N LEU A 21 -5.91 24.93 8.24
CA LEU A 21 -4.96 24.67 9.32
C LEU A 21 -4.04 25.87 9.60
N GLY A 22 -4.05 26.90 8.74
CA GLY A 22 -3.11 28.00 8.77
C GLY A 22 -1.69 27.57 8.42
N CYS A 23 -1.55 26.52 7.60
CA CYS A 23 -0.27 26.06 7.04
C CYS A 23 0.00 26.74 5.69
N GLU A 24 1.26 27.04 5.42
CA GLU A 24 1.74 27.59 4.16
C GLU A 24 2.37 26.47 3.32
N ILE A 25 1.91 26.30 2.07
CA ILE A 25 2.48 25.29 1.16
C ILE A 25 3.76 25.84 0.53
N ILE A 26 4.87 25.17 0.79
CA ILE A 26 6.17 25.49 0.19
C ILE A 26 6.27 24.85 -1.21
N THR A 27 5.93 23.57 -1.32
CA THR A 27 6.01 22.81 -2.58
C THR A 27 4.90 21.76 -2.62
N LEU A 28 4.25 21.62 -3.78
CA LEU A 28 3.22 20.62 -4.03
C LEU A 28 3.40 19.98 -5.41
N GLU A 29 3.78 18.70 -5.43
CA GLU A 29 3.92 17.90 -6.64
C GLU A 29 3.02 16.68 -6.56
N VAL A 30 2.25 16.44 -7.62
CA VAL A 30 1.38 15.26 -7.72
C VAL A 30 2.01 14.33 -8.74
N MET A 31 2.45 13.18 -8.26
CA MET A 31 2.95 12.08 -9.07
C MET A 31 1.78 11.14 -9.41
N PRO A 32 1.91 10.27 -10.44
CA PRO A 32 0.85 9.34 -10.82
C PRO A 32 0.36 8.41 -9.69
N ASP A 33 1.23 8.19 -8.70
CA ASP A 33 1.14 7.19 -7.66
C ASP A 33 1.19 7.78 -6.22
N HIS A 34 1.77 8.98 -6.03
CA HIS A 34 1.84 9.67 -4.72
C HIS A 34 1.83 11.21 -4.83
N ILE A 35 1.81 11.91 -3.69
CA ILE A 35 1.82 13.38 -3.63
C ILE A 35 2.91 13.85 -2.68
N HIS A 36 3.78 14.73 -3.15
CA HIS A 36 4.69 15.48 -2.31
C HIS A 36 4.03 16.78 -1.87
N LEU A 37 3.83 16.95 -0.56
CA LEU A 37 3.28 18.18 0.02
C LEU A 37 4.18 18.69 1.14
N PHE A 38 4.94 19.75 0.85
CA PHE A 38 5.76 20.45 1.82
C PHE A 38 4.96 21.62 2.39
N VAL A 39 4.74 21.63 3.71
CA VAL A 39 3.96 22.68 4.37
C VAL A 39 4.65 23.19 5.62
N ASN A 40 4.82 24.50 5.70
CA ASN A 40 5.16 25.18 6.94
C ASN A 40 3.88 25.28 7.78
N CYS A 41 3.89 24.71 8.99
CA CYS A 41 2.69 24.64 9.82
C CYS A 41 2.90 25.29 11.20
N PRO A 42 1.84 25.85 11.81
CA PRO A 42 1.92 26.42 13.14
C PRO A 42 2.35 25.36 14.18
N PRO A 43 3.18 25.71 15.16
CA PRO A 43 3.77 24.75 16.12
C PRO A 43 2.74 24.14 17.10
N ARG A 44 1.47 24.58 17.04
CA ARG A 44 0.37 24.06 17.85
C ARG A 44 -0.11 22.67 17.44
N TYR A 45 0.23 22.22 16.24
CA TYR A 45 -0.15 20.89 15.74
C TYR A 45 1.04 19.94 15.75
N SER A 46 0.82 18.69 16.18
CA SER A 46 1.84 17.66 16.07
C SER A 46 1.99 17.19 14.62
N PRO A 47 3.19 16.75 14.19
CA PRO A 47 3.38 16.22 12.84
C PRO A 47 2.43 15.06 12.50
N SER A 48 2.20 14.15 13.46
CA SER A 48 1.27 13.04 13.30
C SER A 48 -0.19 13.49 13.11
N TYR A 49 -0.61 14.53 13.85
CA TYR A 49 -1.95 15.11 13.69
C TYR A 49 -2.12 15.69 12.29
N LEU A 50 -1.17 16.50 11.84
CA LEU A 50 -1.20 17.12 10.51
C LEU A 50 -1.26 16.03 9.42
N ALA A 51 -0.38 15.03 9.49
CA ALA A 51 -0.33 13.94 8.50
C ALA A 51 -1.67 13.20 8.41
N ASN A 52 -2.25 12.86 9.56
CA ASN A 52 -3.55 12.19 9.62
C ASN A 52 -4.69 13.08 9.12
N TYR A 53 -4.67 14.37 9.44
CA TYR A 53 -5.72 15.31 9.07
C TYR A 53 -5.76 15.53 7.56
N PHE A 54 -4.63 15.88 6.96
CA PHE A 54 -4.56 16.08 5.52
C PHE A 54 -4.90 14.79 4.77
N LYS A 55 -4.36 13.63 5.19
CA LYS A 55 -4.66 12.33 4.56
C LYS A 55 -6.14 11.97 4.65
N GLY A 56 -6.72 12.04 5.85
CA GLY A 56 -8.11 11.66 6.08
C GLY A 56 -9.09 12.57 5.35
N LYS A 57 -8.87 13.89 5.43
CA LYS A 57 -9.77 14.86 4.82
C LYS A 57 -9.67 14.88 3.30
N SER A 58 -8.46 14.82 2.74
CA SER A 58 -8.27 14.75 1.29
C SER A 58 -8.87 13.48 0.70
N ALA A 59 -8.59 12.31 1.28
CA ALA A 59 -9.16 11.04 0.83
C ALA A 59 -10.71 11.07 0.85
N ARG A 60 -11.30 11.60 1.92
CA ARG A 60 -12.76 11.72 2.03
C ARG A 60 -13.36 12.61 0.94
N LEU A 61 -12.72 13.74 0.63
CA LEU A 61 -13.22 14.68 -0.37
C LEU A 61 -13.04 14.15 -1.80
N VAL A 62 -11.90 13.54 -2.09
CA VAL A 62 -11.63 12.88 -3.38
C VAL A 62 -12.62 11.75 -3.63
N LEU A 63 -12.85 10.85 -2.65
CA LEU A 63 -13.81 9.76 -2.77
C LEU A 63 -15.27 10.21 -2.85
N LYS A 64 -15.57 11.44 -2.40
CA LYS A 64 -16.90 12.04 -2.54
C LYS A 64 -17.12 12.55 -3.97
N LYS A 65 -16.10 13.15 -4.59
CA LYS A 65 -16.18 13.68 -5.96
C LYS A 65 -16.01 12.58 -7.02
N PHE A 66 -15.17 11.58 -6.76
CA PHE A 66 -14.87 10.47 -7.67
C PHE A 66 -15.14 9.12 -6.99
N PRO A 67 -16.42 8.68 -6.90
CA PRO A 67 -16.80 7.42 -6.26
C PRO A 67 -16.18 6.20 -6.92
N GLU A 68 -15.92 6.26 -8.24
CA GLU A 68 -15.22 5.21 -9.01
C GLU A 68 -13.83 4.86 -8.43
N LEU A 69 -13.18 5.79 -7.73
CA LEU A 69 -11.89 5.51 -7.09
C LEU A 69 -12.01 4.52 -5.91
N ARG A 70 -13.22 4.26 -5.39
CA ARG A 70 -13.45 3.29 -4.31
C ARG A 70 -12.98 1.88 -4.67
N LYS A 71 -13.11 1.51 -5.95
CA LYS A 71 -12.71 0.21 -6.50
C LYS A 71 -11.19 -0.04 -6.39
N TYR A 72 -10.41 1.04 -6.41
CA TYR A 72 -8.96 1.00 -6.32
C TYR A 72 -8.44 1.31 -4.91
N THR A 73 -9.34 1.55 -3.94
CA THR A 73 -8.97 1.96 -2.58
C THR A 73 -9.33 0.91 -1.55
N ASN A 74 -8.47 -0.10 -1.43
CA ASN A 74 -8.15 -0.68 -0.12
C ASN A 74 -6.69 -0.33 0.20
N PRO A 75 -6.46 0.31 1.35
CA PRO A 75 -6.39 1.76 1.39
C PRO A 75 -5.24 2.29 0.51
N VAL A 76 -5.54 3.16 -0.46
CA VAL A 76 -4.51 4.04 -1.02
C VAL A 76 -4.00 4.89 0.15
N ARG A 77 -2.90 4.46 0.75
CA ARG A 77 -2.14 5.28 1.69
C ARG A 77 -1.52 6.38 0.84
N VAL A 78 -2.28 7.45 0.60
CA VAL A 78 -1.72 8.73 0.12
C VAL A 78 -0.67 9.11 1.16
N ARG A 79 0.59 8.85 0.85
CA ARG A 79 1.69 9.11 1.76
C ARG A 79 2.03 10.57 1.61
N LEU A 80 1.42 11.36 2.48
CA LEU A 80 1.63 12.78 2.54
C LEU A 80 2.86 13.06 3.41
N VAL A 81 3.95 13.51 2.78
CA VAL A 81 5.19 13.85 3.47
C VAL A 81 5.12 15.31 3.94
N ILE A 82 4.53 15.56 5.10
CA ILE A 82 4.51 16.89 5.70
C ILE A 82 5.88 17.18 6.34
N LEU A 83 6.67 18.07 5.72
CA LEU A 83 7.84 18.66 6.36
C LEU A 83 7.46 19.95 7.07
N CYS A 84 7.39 19.90 8.40
CA CYS A 84 7.22 21.09 9.24
C CYS A 84 8.60 21.68 9.57
N GLN A 85 8.95 22.84 9.02
CA GLN A 85 10.16 23.56 9.44
C GLN A 85 9.89 24.25 10.78
N LYS A 86 10.62 23.86 11.83
CA LYS A 86 10.86 24.72 12.98
C LYS A 86 12.08 25.58 12.69
N GLU A 87 11.99 26.88 13.00
CA GLU A 87 13.16 27.74 13.14
C GLU A 87 14.24 27.02 13.99
N LEU A 88 15.51 27.15 13.58
CA LEU A 88 16.74 26.53 14.10
C LEU A 88 17.24 25.27 13.37
N LYS A 89 18.09 25.50 12.36
CA LYS A 89 19.39 24.85 12.03
C LYS A 89 19.61 23.34 12.27
N VAL A 90 18.57 22.52 12.31
CA VAL A 90 18.68 21.09 12.08
C VAL A 90 17.55 20.71 11.14
N CYS A 91 17.90 20.62 9.87
CA CYS A 91 17.11 19.91 8.87
C CYS A 91 16.97 18.46 9.35
N PHE A 92 15.94 18.14 10.14
CA PHE A 92 15.40 16.80 10.12
C PHE A 92 14.70 16.65 8.78
N ILE A 93 15.52 16.44 7.76
CA ILE A 93 15.06 15.84 6.53
C ILE A 93 14.62 14.44 6.94
N MET A 94 13.33 14.29 7.19
CA MET A 94 12.73 12.97 7.07
C MET A 94 12.57 12.74 5.57
N PHE A 95 13.70 12.50 4.89
CA PHE A 95 13.71 11.84 3.58
C PHE A 95 13.18 10.46 3.88
N ILE A 96 11.87 10.30 3.73
CA ILE A 96 11.36 8.98 3.41
C ILE A 96 11.11 9.04 1.92
N VAL A 97 12.16 8.68 1.16
CA VAL A 97 11.99 8.19 -0.21
C VAL A 97 11.06 6.99 -0.08
N MET A 98 9.84 7.15 -0.57
CA MET A 98 8.80 6.15 -0.38
C MET A 98 8.34 5.71 -1.74
N SER A 99 9.12 4.81 -2.34
CA SER A 99 8.56 3.69 -3.09
C SER A 99 7.32 3.25 -2.32
N ILE A 100 6.16 3.23 -2.98
CA ILE A 100 4.92 2.85 -2.32
C ILE A 100 5.15 1.49 -1.66
N SER A 101 5.26 1.49 -0.33
CA SER A 101 5.02 0.28 0.44
C SER A 101 3.62 -0.16 0.10
N THR A 102 3.51 -1.13 -0.80
CA THR A 102 2.23 -1.73 -1.15
C THR A 102 1.59 -2.23 0.15
N SER A 103 0.27 -2.39 0.18
CA SER A 103 -0.41 -3.03 1.33
C SER A 103 0.30 -4.33 1.72
N ALA A 104 0.83 -5.05 0.72
CA ALA A 104 1.69 -6.21 0.90
C ALA A 104 2.97 -5.93 1.72
N GLU A 105 3.75 -4.90 1.39
CA GLU A 105 4.97 -4.54 2.15
C GLU A 105 4.68 -4.16 3.60
N ILE A 106 3.58 -3.44 3.82
CA ILE A 106 3.16 -3.02 5.16
C ILE A 106 2.83 -4.26 6.01
N TYR A 107 2.06 -5.19 5.46
CA TYR A 107 1.78 -6.43 6.16
C TYR A 107 3.03 -7.29 6.37
N TYR A 108 3.98 -7.25 5.45
CA TYR A 108 5.27 -7.93 5.62
C TYR A 108 6.09 -7.33 6.76
N GLU A 109 6.19 -6.00 6.84
CA GLU A 109 6.86 -5.30 7.95
C GLU A 109 6.18 -5.59 9.31
N GLU A 110 4.85 -5.56 9.35
CA GLU A 110 4.08 -5.94 10.54
C GLU A 110 4.35 -7.40 10.94
N ALA A 111 4.48 -8.31 9.96
CA ALA A 111 4.80 -9.71 10.21
C ALA A 111 6.19 -9.88 10.84
N GLU A 112 7.21 -9.18 10.34
CA GLU A 112 8.56 -9.18 10.90
C GLU A 112 8.56 -8.62 12.34
N GLU A 113 7.75 -7.60 12.62
CA GLU A 113 7.60 -7.06 13.98
C GLU A 113 7.03 -8.12 14.94
N PHE A 114 5.97 -8.84 14.56
CA PHE A 114 5.44 -9.94 15.37
C PHE A 114 6.44 -11.08 15.53
N LEU A 115 7.16 -11.43 14.47
CA LEU A 115 8.19 -12.46 14.49
C LEU A 115 9.34 -12.10 15.46
N SER A 116 9.73 -10.82 15.51
CA SER A 116 10.74 -10.32 16.43
C SER A 116 10.28 -10.36 17.90
N LYS A 117 8.99 -10.16 18.14
CA LYS A 117 8.35 -10.24 19.47
C LYS A 117 8.09 -11.69 19.91
N GLY A 118 8.27 -12.66 19.03
CA GLY A 118 8.02 -14.08 19.29
C GLY A 118 6.56 -14.52 19.13
N ASP A 119 5.68 -13.64 18.63
CA ASP A 119 4.30 -14.01 18.30
C ASP A 119 4.23 -14.61 16.90
N LEU A 120 4.52 -15.92 16.82
CA LEU A 120 4.61 -16.65 15.57
C LEU A 120 3.25 -16.72 14.84
N VAL A 121 2.15 -16.85 15.57
CA VAL A 121 0.82 -16.98 14.98
C VAL A 121 0.41 -15.70 14.28
N GLN A 122 0.57 -14.55 14.95
CA GLN A 122 0.28 -13.26 14.34
C GLN A 122 1.22 -12.94 13.18
N ALA A 123 2.51 -13.30 13.29
CA ALA A 123 3.45 -13.14 12.18
C ALA A 123 2.97 -13.90 10.92
N CYS A 124 2.56 -15.16 11.08
CA CYS A 124 2.06 -15.98 9.97
C CYS A 124 0.79 -15.41 9.33
N GLU A 125 -0.16 -14.94 10.14
CA GLU A 125 -1.38 -14.29 9.64
C GLU A 125 -1.06 -13.03 8.84
N LYS A 126 -0.03 -12.29 9.23
CA LYS A 126 0.43 -11.08 8.52
C LYS A 126 1.20 -11.40 7.24
N TYR A 127 2.06 -12.43 7.23
CA TYR A 127 2.69 -12.88 5.98
C TYR A 127 1.66 -13.36 4.96
N TYR A 128 0.62 -14.07 5.38
CA TYR A 128 -0.46 -14.47 4.48
C TYR A 128 -1.18 -13.25 3.87
N LYS A 129 -1.54 -12.27 4.70
CA LYS A 129 -2.13 -11.01 4.22
C LYS A 129 -1.22 -10.25 3.27
N ALA A 130 0.09 -10.29 3.50
CA ALA A 130 1.06 -9.70 2.59
C ALA A 130 1.02 -10.38 1.21
N ALA A 131 0.99 -11.72 1.18
CA ALA A 131 0.86 -12.49 -0.05
C ALA A 131 -0.46 -12.23 -0.78
N GLU A 132 -1.56 -12.21 -0.05
CA GLU A 132 -2.91 -11.92 -0.59
C GLU A 132 -2.94 -10.58 -1.31
N GLU A 133 -2.40 -9.53 -0.69
CA GLU A 133 -2.35 -8.21 -1.31
C GLU A 133 -1.41 -8.15 -2.52
N ALA A 134 -0.32 -8.92 -2.52
CA ALA A 134 0.57 -9.04 -3.68
C ALA A 134 -0.14 -9.73 -4.86
N ILE A 135 -0.92 -10.78 -4.62
CA ILE A 135 -1.73 -11.45 -5.65
C ILE A 135 -2.77 -10.49 -6.23
N LYS A 136 -3.53 -9.78 -5.38
CA LYS A 136 -4.51 -8.79 -5.86
C LYS A 136 -3.88 -7.73 -6.75
N LEU A 137 -2.70 -7.25 -6.39
CA LEU A 137 -1.95 -6.29 -7.21
C LEU A 137 -1.58 -6.90 -8.57
N LEU A 138 -1.08 -8.14 -8.60
CA LEU A 138 -0.75 -8.85 -9.84
C LEU A 138 -1.98 -9.07 -10.74
N VAL A 139 -3.14 -9.38 -10.17
CA VAL A 139 -4.41 -9.53 -10.91
C VAL A 139 -4.77 -8.24 -11.65
N ILE A 140 -4.69 -7.10 -10.93
CA ILE A 140 -4.96 -5.77 -11.49
C ILE A 140 -3.95 -5.46 -12.60
N GLU A 141 -2.66 -5.74 -12.37
CA GLU A 141 -1.60 -5.47 -13.34
C GLU A 141 -1.72 -6.30 -14.63
N ASN A 142 -2.19 -7.54 -14.51
CA ASN A 142 -2.43 -8.43 -15.64
C ASN A 142 -3.82 -8.28 -16.28
N ASN A 143 -4.61 -7.31 -15.80
CA ASN A 143 -5.94 -6.97 -16.31
C ASN A 143 -6.87 -8.20 -16.39
N LEU A 144 -6.88 -9.02 -15.35
CA LEU A 144 -7.72 -10.22 -15.25
C LEU A 144 -9.17 -9.82 -14.93
N LYS A 145 -9.88 -9.32 -15.93
CA LYS A 145 -11.20 -8.70 -15.78
C LYS A 145 -12.25 -9.61 -15.13
N GLU A 146 -12.24 -10.90 -15.45
CA GLU A 146 -13.20 -11.86 -14.89
C GLU A 146 -13.05 -11.98 -13.37
N ILE A 147 -11.81 -12.18 -12.90
CA ILE A 147 -11.46 -12.23 -11.47
C ILE A 147 -11.76 -10.89 -10.78
N ILE A 148 -11.44 -9.76 -11.43
CA ILE A 148 -11.71 -8.43 -10.87
C ILE A 148 -13.22 -8.24 -10.68
N ASN A 149 -14.04 -8.61 -11.67
CA ASN A 149 -15.49 -8.49 -11.58
C ASN A 149 -16.08 -9.41 -10.50
N GLU A 150 -15.63 -10.67 -10.42
CA GLU A 150 -16.08 -11.61 -9.38
C GLU A 150 -15.75 -11.07 -7.98
N ALA A 151 -14.53 -10.55 -7.79
CA ALA A 151 -14.10 -9.95 -6.53
C ALA A 151 -14.82 -8.63 -6.20
N GLU A 152 -15.25 -7.85 -7.19
CA GLU A 152 -16.07 -6.65 -6.98
C GLU A 152 -17.51 -7.00 -6.55
N GLU A 153 -18.07 -8.09 -7.09
CA GLU A 153 -19.44 -8.51 -6.78
C GLU A 153 -19.56 -9.25 -5.44
N HIS A 154 -18.62 -10.16 -5.15
CA HIS A 154 -18.73 -11.08 -4.02
C HIS A 154 -17.65 -10.88 -2.95
N GLY A 155 -16.68 -9.99 -3.20
CA GLY A 155 -15.51 -9.81 -2.35
C GLY A 155 -14.42 -10.85 -2.62
N TRP A 156 -13.23 -10.62 -2.08
CA TRP A 156 -12.14 -11.57 -2.16
C TRP A 156 -12.32 -12.68 -1.12
N ASP A 157 -12.45 -13.91 -1.59
CA ASP A 157 -12.42 -15.11 -0.76
C ASP A 157 -11.28 -16.06 -1.18
N SER A 158 -11.12 -17.17 -0.46
CA SER A 158 -10.05 -18.14 -0.76
C SER A 158 -10.21 -18.79 -2.14
N LYS A 159 -11.43 -18.94 -2.65
CA LYS A 159 -11.68 -19.52 -3.96
C LYS A 159 -11.24 -18.55 -5.05
N THR A 160 -11.71 -17.30 -5.01
CA THR A 160 -11.33 -16.26 -5.96
C THR A 160 -9.83 -16.00 -5.96
N LEU A 161 -9.16 -16.07 -4.79
CA LEU A 161 -7.69 -15.95 -4.71
C LEU A 161 -6.97 -17.14 -5.38
N ASN A 162 -7.46 -18.36 -5.20
CA ASN A 162 -6.87 -19.54 -5.86
C ASN A 162 -7.12 -19.53 -7.37
N ASP A 163 -8.31 -19.13 -7.79
CA ASP A 163 -8.66 -18.94 -9.21
C ASP A 163 -7.73 -17.87 -9.82
N ALA A 164 -7.51 -16.76 -9.12
CA ALA A 164 -6.56 -15.72 -9.50
C ALA A 164 -5.11 -16.22 -9.64
N VAL A 165 -4.62 -17.00 -8.67
CA VAL A 165 -3.27 -17.58 -8.69
C VAL A 165 -3.08 -18.51 -9.88
N THR A 166 -4.09 -19.30 -10.20
CA THR A 166 -4.08 -20.21 -11.36
C THR A 166 -4.02 -19.41 -12.66
N GLU A 167 -4.83 -18.37 -12.81
CA GLU A 167 -4.79 -17.50 -13.99
C GLU A 167 -3.46 -16.74 -14.11
N LEU A 168 -2.89 -16.31 -12.98
CA LEU A 168 -1.57 -15.68 -12.94
C LEU A 168 -0.46 -16.65 -13.30
N SER A 169 -0.55 -17.93 -12.95
CA SER A 169 0.49 -18.91 -13.27
C SER A 169 0.58 -19.14 -14.78
N TYR A 170 -0.56 -19.18 -15.49
CA TYR A 170 -0.56 -19.27 -16.95
C TYR A 170 0.13 -18.07 -17.62
N LYS A 171 0.14 -16.91 -16.99
CA LYS A 171 0.75 -15.67 -17.53
C LYS A 171 2.19 -15.45 -17.09
N LEU A 172 2.51 -15.78 -15.84
CA LEU A 172 3.75 -15.41 -15.17
C LEU A 172 4.67 -16.59 -14.87
N GLY A 173 4.16 -17.82 -14.99
CA GLY A 173 4.85 -19.08 -14.70
C GLY A 173 4.39 -19.74 -13.39
N ASP A 174 4.73 -21.02 -13.24
CA ASP A 174 4.29 -21.86 -12.12
C ASP A 174 4.85 -21.43 -10.76
N ASN A 175 5.92 -20.63 -10.73
CA ASN A 175 6.50 -20.10 -9.49
C ASN A 175 5.49 -19.35 -8.61
N ILE A 176 4.45 -18.74 -9.21
CA ILE A 176 3.39 -18.05 -8.46
C ILE A 176 2.60 -19.04 -7.58
N ILE A 177 2.38 -20.26 -8.07
CA ILE A 177 1.66 -21.32 -7.33
C ILE A 177 2.49 -21.72 -6.12
N ASP A 178 3.79 -21.93 -6.29
CA ASP A 178 4.68 -22.33 -5.20
C ASP A 178 4.74 -21.24 -4.11
N MET A 179 4.89 -19.97 -4.52
CA MET A 179 4.91 -18.85 -3.58
C MET A 179 3.58 -18.70 -2.83
N TRP A 180 2.44 -18.93 -3.51
CA TRP A 180 1.13 -18.93 -2.88
C TRP A 180 0.94 -20.12 -1.94
N ALA A 181 1.42 -21.31 -2.31
CA ALA A 181 1.37 -22.50 -1.46
C ALA A 181 2.16 -22.30 -0.17
N SER A 182 3.31 -21.63 -0.22
CA SER A 182 4.06 -21.20 0.96
C SER A 182 3.24 -20.26 1.85
N ALA A 183 2.50 -19.31 1.28
CA ALA A 183 1.60 -18.43 2.04
C ALA A 183 0.46 -19.20 2.72
N VAL A 184 -0.20 -20.09 1.99
CA VAL A 184 -1.27 -20.95 2.52
C VAL A 184 -0.75 -21.87 3.62
N THR A 185 0.47 -22.38 3.48
CA THR A 185 1.14 -23.20 4.50
C THR A 185 1.40 -22.38 5.75
N LEU A 186 1.92 -21.16 5.59
CA LEU A 186 2.10 -20.23 6.71
C LEU A 186 0.79 -20.00 7.46
N PHE A 187 -0.32 -19.80 6.75
CA PHE A 187 -1.62 -19.52 7.37
C PHE A 187 -2.26 -20.76 8.03
N THR A 188 -2.27 -21.90 7.35
CA THR A 188 -2.96 -23.11 7.79
C THR A 188 -2.20 -23.84 8.90
N ALA A 189 -0.87 -23.90 8.81
CA ALA A 189 -0.01 -24.57 9.79
C ALA A 189 0.50 -23.65 10.91
N ARG A 190 0.04 -22.38 10.99
CA ARG A 190 0.58 -21.36 11.91
C ARG A 190 0.71 -21.75 13.38
N LYS A 191 -0.13 -22.68 13.87
CA LYS A 191 -0.09 -23.16 15.26
C LYS A 191 1.04 -24.14 15.55
N PHE A 192 1.59 -24.76 14.51
CA PHE A 192 2.59 -25.82 14.60
C PHE A 192 3.94 -25.43 14.00
N MET A 193 4.08 -24.18 13.56
CA MET A 193 5.33 -23.71 12.98
C MET A 193 6.30 -23.20 14.05
N ASP A 194 7.58 -23.48 13.79
CA ASP A 194 8.69 -22.86 14.49
C ASP A 194 9.24 -21.67 13.68
N LYS A 195 10.18 -20.96 14.30
CA LYS A 195 10.78 -19.77 13.70
C LYS A 195 11.59 -20.09 12.44
N ASP A 196 12.26 -21.23 12.40
CA ASP A 196 13.14 -21.60 11.29
C ASP A 196 12.33 -21.95 10.03
N LEU A 197 11.20 -22.62 10.18
CA LEU A 197 10.24 -22.87 9.11
C LEU A 197 9.64 -21.57 8.58
N ILE A 198 9.24 -20.65 9.47
CA ILE A 198 8.71 -19.34 9.06
C ILE A 198 9.75 -18.55 8.26
N GLU A 199 11.01 -18.55 8.70
CA GLU A 199 12.14 -17.91 8.00
C GLU A 199 12.38 -18.49 6.59
N ASN A 200 12.05 -19.77 6.39
CA ASN A 200 12.12 -20.37 5.06
C ASN A 200 10.96 -19.93 4.18
N TYR A 201 9.71 -20.09 4.62
CA TYR A 201 8.53 -19.75 3.81
C TYR A 201 8.41 -18.25 3.54
N LYS A 202 8.86 -17.38 4.45
CA LYS A 202 8.77 -15.92 4.23
C LYS A 202 9.64 -15.42 3.06
N LYS A 203 10.63 -16.21 2.61
CA LYS A 203 11.46 -15.89 1.43
C LYS A 203 10.61 -15.89 0.16
N ASP A 204 9.68 -16.83 0.05
CA ASP A 204 8.77 -16.92 -1.09
C ASP A 204 7.80 -15.74 -1.09
N ILE A 205 7.27 -15.37 0.08
CA ILE A 205 6.40 -14.20 0.23
C ILE A 205 7.12 -12.92 -0.18
N LYS A 206 8.38 -12.77 0.25
CA LYS A 206 9.21 -11.62 -0.14
C LYS A 206 9.42 -11.58 -1.65
N THR A 207 9.71 -12.72 -2.27
CA THR A 207 9.91 -12.82 -3.72
C THR A 207 8.63 -12.45 -4.47
N LEU A 208 7.46 -12.92 -4.01
CA LEU A 208 6.16 -12.58 -4.59
C LEU A 208 5.87 -11.07 -4.55
N ILE A 209 6.19 -10.42 -3.43
CA ILE A 209 6.03 -8.97 -3.26
C ILE A 209 6.94 -8.21 -4.23
N GLU A 210 8.22 -8.61 -4.33
CA GLU A 210 9.16 -7.96 -5.26
C GLU A 210 8.74 -8.15 -6.72
N GLU A 211 8.23 -9.32 -7.09
CA GLU A 211 7.67 -9.56 -8.43
C GLU A 211 6.49 -8.64 -8.74
N ALA A 212 5.58 -8.46 -7.78
CA ALA A 212 4.45 -7.55 -7.93
C ALA A 212 4.92 -6.08 -8.09
N LYS A 213 5.92 -5.66 -7.32
CA LYS A 213 6.48 -4.30 -7.37
C LYS A 213 7.23 -3.99 -8.65
N GLN A 214 8.06 -4.92 -9.15
CA GLN A 214 8.80 -4.73 -10.39
C GLN A 214 7.84 -4.45 -11.56
N ARG A 215 6.75 -5.23 -11.66
CA ARG A 215 5.77 -5.09 -12.73
C ARG A 215 4.95 -3.81 -12.62
N PHE A 216 4.59 -3.41 -11.40
CA PHE A 216 3.95 -2.11 -11.15
C PHE A 216 4.85 -0.94 -11.60
N SER A 217 6.13 -0.97 -11.21
CA SER A 217 7.09 0.11 -11.50
C SER A 217 7.36 0.29 -12.99
N ILE A 218 7.39 -0.80 -13.78
CA ILE A 218 7.65 -0.77 -15.23
C ILE A 218 6.52 -0.05 -15.99
N LYS A 219 5.28 -0.14 -15.50
CA LYS A 219 4.10 0.41 -16.18
C LYS A 219 3.86 1.89 -15.85
N VAL A 220 4.31 2.34 -14.68
CA VAL A 220 4.23 3.77 -14.28
C VAL A 220 5.19 4.65 -15.09
N LEU A 221 6.26 4.06 -15.66
CA LEU A 221 7.26 4.76 -16.46
C LEU A 221 6.97 4.79 -17.97
N LYS A 222 5.90 4.14 -18.44
CA LYS A 222 5.48 4.12 -19.85
C LYS A 222 4.15 4.83 -20.02
#